data_AF-A0A210Q406-F1
#
_entry.id   AF-A0A210Q406-F1
#
_cell.length_a   1.000
_cell.length_b   1.000
_cell.length_c   1.000
_cell.angle_alpha   90.00
_cell.angle_beta   90.00
_cell.angle_gamma   90.00
#
_symmetry.space_group_name_H-M   'P 1'
#
loop_
_entity.id
_entity.type
_entity.pdbx_description
1 polymer ?
#
loop_
_entity_poly.entity_id
_entity_poly.type
_entity_poly.pdbx_seq_one_letter_code
_entity_poly.pdbx_strand_id
1 'polypeptide(L)'
;MASIFRRRNKTYTLKEFYESNVTLPVIIYIDQGFAGNNAVETIGAGQYFFIHAVYRQRRAMTRGNIPAVSADKCLISIPLSYPIKFRRVESRLKVGHEDFMWSLLRKFDPPFQVQMSRTDQRRLDTGPCSTTTSEMSNLLVMGKYKEIYLLGNLINQGTGALYYKQVAAIPLYLPDVEISVVDGFAEGINDRWMLYIDKLYAFALQEIDLHVRHGNRESRGM
;
A
#
# COMPACT_ATOMS: atom_id res chain seq x y z
N MET A 1 22.24 -22.65 -1.90
CA MET A 1 23.09 -21.65 -2.59
C MET A 1 23.49 -20.59 -1.57
N ALA A 2 24.75 -20.17 -1.54
CA ALA A 2 25.18 -19.07 -0.69
C ALA A 2 24.58 -17.74 -1.20
N SER A 3 24.17 -16.87 -0.27
CA SER A 3 23.64 -15.55 -0.63
C SER A 3 24.74 -14.70 -1.27
N ILE A 4 24.44 -14.01 -2.38
CA ILE A 4 25.34 -13.01 -2.98
C ILE A 4 25.49 -11.75 -2.11
N PHE A 5 24.57 -11.54 -1.16
CA PHE A 5 24.46 -10.35 -0.33
C PHE A 5 24.84 -10.63 1.12
N ARG A 6 25.52 -9.64 1.73
CA ARG A 6 25.78 -9.57 3.16
C ARG A 6 24.65 -8.81 3.84
N ARG A 7 23.99 -9.47 4.79
CA ARG A 7 22.93 -8.88 5.62
C ARG A 7 23.52 -8.36 6.92
N ARG A 8 22.99 -7.26 7.44
CA ARG A 8 23.24 -6.84 8.82
C ARG A 8 22.59 -7.82 9.79
N ASN A 9 23.19 -8.01 10.96
CA ASN A 9 22.66 -8.90 12.01
C ASN A 9 21.42 -8.33 12.73
N LYS A 10 21.01 -7.10 12.41
CA LYS A 10 19.85 -6.46 13.04
C LYS A 10 18.64 -6.57 12.13
N THR A 11 17.59 -7.19 12.65
CA THR A 11 16.26 -7.24 12.08
C THR A 11 15.44 -6.03 12.52
N TYR A 12 14.45 -5.67 11.70
CA TYR A 12 13.51 -4.59 11.92
C TYR A 12 12.13 -5.06 11.46
N THR A 13 11.08 -4.66 12.16
CA THR A 13 9.76 -4.57 11.53
C THR A 13 9.79 -3.49 10.44
N LEU A 14 8.86 -3.53 9.49
CA LEU A 14 8.74 -2.49 8.46
C LEU A 14 8.62 -1.08 9.09
N LYS A 15 7.83 -0.97 10.17
CA LYS A 15 7.62 0.29 10.89
C LYS A 15 8.91 0.81 11.52
N GLU A 16 9.64 -0.03 12.25
CA GLU A 16 10.91 0.36 12.85
C GLU A 16 11.96 0.75 11.80
N PHE A 17 12.00 0.04 10.68
CA PHE A 17 12.86 0.41 9.56
C PHE A 17 12.54 1.81 9.03
N TYR A 18 11.26 2.12 8.82
CA TYR A 18 10.83 3.46 8.39
C TYR A 18 11.17 4.55 9.43
N GLU A 19 11.02 4.26 10.72
CA GLU A 19 11.32 5.19 11.82
C GLU A 19 12.82 5.38 12.06
N SER A 20 13.66 4.43 11.62
CA SER A 20 15.12 4.49 11.77
C SER A 20 15.83 5.51 10.86
N ASN A 21 15.09 6.25 10.02
CA ASN A 21 15.61 7.28 9.10
C ASN A 21 16.72 6.76 8.15
N VAL A 22 16.62 5.52 7.69
CA VAL A 22 17.53 4.97 6.69
C VAL A 22 17.46 5.80 5.40
N THR A 23 18.62 6.22 4.90
CA THR A 23 18.75 6.88 3.61
C THR A 23 18.43 5.89 2.48
N LEU A 24 17.45 6.22 1.66
CA LEU A 24 17.12 5.49 0.44
C LEU A 24 17.95 6.03 -0.75
N PRO A 25 18.26 5.21 -1.76
CA PRO A 25 17.83 3.83 -1.93
C PRO A 25 18.66 2.81 -1.13
N VAL A 26 18.06 1.67 -0.79
CA VAL A 26 18.73 0.58 -0.05
C VAL A 26 18.17 -0.78 -0.45
N ILE A 27 18.94 -1.85 -0.22
CA ILE A 27 18.47 -3.22 -0.38
C ILE A 27 18.05 -3.77 0.97
N ILE A 28 16.87 -4.37 1.02
CA ILE A 28 16.36 -5.11 2.18
C ILE A 28 16.19 -6.59 1.83
N TYR A 29 16.27 -7.43 2.86
CA TYR A 29 15.92 -8.84 2.80
C TYR A 29 14.70 -9.08 3.68
N ILE A 30 13.73 -9.86 3.21
CA ILE A 30 12.57 -10.28 4.01
C ILE A 30 12.96 -11.52 4.82
N ASP A 31 13.20 -11.35 6.12
CA ASP A 31 13.50 -12.43 7.04
C ASP A 31 12.24 -13.21 7.38
N GLN A 32 11.16 -12.51 7.70
CA GLN A 32 9.84 -13.07 7.96
C GLN A 32 8.81 -12.44 7.04
N GLY A 33 8.09 -13.29 6.30
CA GLY A 33 7.04 -12.88 5.37
C GLY A 33 5.68 -12.76 6.06
N PHE A 34 4.68 -12.29 5.31
CA PHE A 34 3.30 -12.22 5.75
C PHE A 34 2.38 -12.78 4.67
N ALA A 35 1.43 -13.63 5.06
CA ALA A 35 0.45 -14.24 4.17
C ALA A 35 -0.91 -13.59 4.41
N GLY A 36 -1.20 -12.52 3.68
CA GLY A 36 -2.49 -11.85 3.71
C GLY A 36 -3.57 -12.54 2.88
N ASN A 37 -4.77 -11.98 2.92
CA ASN A 37 -5.93 -12.49 2.17
C ASN A 37 -5.96 -12.02 0.70
N ASN A 38 -4.99 -11.19 0.28
CA ASN A 38 -4.88 -10.66 -1.08
C ASN A 38 -3.41 -10.49 -1.47
N ALA A 39 -3.14 -10.38 -2.78
CA ALA A 39 -1.78 -10.29 -3.31
C ALA A 39 -0.99 -9.04 -2.85
N VAL A 40 -1.67 -7.96 -2.42
CA VAL A 40 -1.01 -6.76 -1.88
C VAL A 40 -0.47 -7.02 -0.47
N GLU A 41 -1.10 -7.92 0.26
CA GLU A 41 -0.77 -8.30 1.63
C GLU A 41 -0.01 -9.63 1.69
N THR A 42 0.42 -10.20 0.56
CA THR A 42 1.25 -11.41 0.57
C THR A 42 2.69 -11.06 0.22
N ILE A 43 3.58 -11.20 1.20
CA ILE A 43 5.03 -10.98 1.06
C ILE A 43 5.74 -12.26 1.48
N GLY A 44 6.54 -12.83 0.57
CA GLY A 44 7.28 -14.06 0.82
C GLY A 44 8.56 -13.80 1.61
N ALA A 45 8.85 -14.68 2.58
CA ALA A 45 10.17 -14.72 3.21
C ALA A 45 11.25 -15.12 2.19
N GLY A 46 12.49 -14.72 2.44
CA GLY A 46 13.62 -15.07 1.58
C GLY A 46 13.79 -14.17 0.36
N GLN A 47 13.08 -13.06 0.28
CA GLN A 47 13.10 -12.17 -0.88
C GLN A 47 14.02 -10.96 -0.65
N TYR A 48 14.71 -10.50 -1.69
CA TYR A 48 15.47 -9.25 -1.67
C TYR A 48 14.72 -8.16 -2.42
N PHE A 49 14.59 -6.98 -1.83
CA PHE A 49 13.99 -5.82 -2.47
C PHE A 49 14.96 -4.65 -2.53
N PHE A 50 15.06 -4.03 -3.69
CA PHE A 50 15.67 -2.71 -3.84
C PHE A 50 14.62 -1.63 -3.56
N ILE A 51 14.67 -1.05 -2.36
CA ILE A 51 13.75 -0.01 -1.91
C ILE A 51 14.31 1.35 -2.34
N HIS A 52 13.58 2.04 -3.20
CA HIS A 52 14.03 3.31 -3.78
C HIS A 52 13.24 4.52 -3.28
N ALA A 53 12.02 4.34 -2.75
CA ALA A 53 11.20 5.45 -2.28
C ALA A 53 10.19 5.06 -1.19
N VAL A 54 9.73 6.08 -0.46
CA VAL A 54 8.56 5.98 0.42
C VAL A 54 7.38 6.66 -0.27
N TYR A 55 6.29 5.91 -0.45
CA TYR A 55 5.04 6.43 -0.98
C TYR A 55 4.00 6.62 0.12
N ARG A 56 3.18 7.64 -0.05
CA ARG A 56 2.16 8.04 0.93
C ARG A 56 0.84 8.27 0.24
N GLN A 57 -0.15 7.47 0.57
CA GLN A 57 -1.49 7.57 0.02
C GLN A 57 -2.46 8.05 1.09
N ARG A 58 -3.17 9.15 0.82
CA ARG A 58 -4.28 9.56 1.68
C ARG A 58 -5.49 8.71 1.37
N ARG A 59 -6.15 8.20 2.40
CA ARG A 59 -7.32 7.32 2.26
C ARG A 59 -8.45 7.79 3.17
N ALA A 60 -9.68 7.63 2.72
CA ALA A 60 -10.86 7.73 3.55
C ALA A 60 -11.06 6.40 4.29
N MET A 61 -11.45 6.50 5.55
CA MET A 61 -11.95 5.38 6.34
C MET A 61 -13.47 5.43 6.26
N THR A 62 -14.09 4.39 5.74
CA THR A 62 -15.54 4.32 5.57
C THR A 62 -16.08 3.04 6.19
N ARG A 63 -17.32 3.06 6.66
CA ARG A 63 -18.04 1.89 7.14
C ARG A 63 -19.25 1.66 6.25
N GLY A 64 -19.39 0.43 5.72
CA GLY A 64 -20.58 0.05 4.98
C GLY A 64 -21.77 -0.18 5.92
N ASN A 65 -22.98 0.23 5.52
CA ASN A 65 -24.21 -0.22 6.17
C ASN A 65 -24.51 -1.67 5.75
N ILE A 66 -23.87 -2.64 6.41
CA ILE A 66 -24.24 -4.06 6.33
C ILE A 66 -25.15 -4.37 7.52
N PRO A 67 -26.30 -5.06 7.35
CA PRO A 67 -27.19 -5.39 8.45
C PRO A 67 -26.48 -6.14 9.57
N ALA A 68 -26.52 -5.52 10.77
CA ALA A 68 -26.26 -5.90 12.17
C ALA A 68 -25.41 -7.13 12.58
N VAL A 69 -25.15 -8.13 11.74
CA VAL A 69 -24.45 -9.37 12.15
C VAL A 69 -22.92 -9.20 12.13
N SER A 70 -22.42 -8.11 11.55
CA SER A 70 -20.97 -7.86 11.40
C SER A 70 -20.62 -6.37 11.31
N ALA A 71 -21.38 -5.50 12.00
CA ALA A 71 -21.24 -4.04 11.97
C ALA A 71 -19.84 -3.52 12.36
N ASP A 72 -19.07 -4.31 13.12
CA ASP A 72 -17.69 -3.99 13.51
C ASP A 72 -16.63 -4.37 12.45
N LYS A 73 -17.02 -5.06 11.37
CA LYS A 73 -16.06 -5.78 10.51
C LYS A 73 -15.86 -5.24 9.09
N CYS A 74 -16.71 -4.34 8.58
CA CYS A 74 -16.55 -3.83 7.22
C CYS A 74 -16.14 -2.35 7.20
N LEU A 75 -14.90 -2.08 7.60
CA LEU A 75 -14.25 -0.82 7.26
C LEU A 75 -13.72 -0.95 5.83
N ILE A 76 -14.17 -0.07 4.94
CA ILE A 76 -13.65 0.04 3.58
C ILE A 76 -12.72 1.24 3.54
N SER A 77 -11.51 1.02 3.05
CA SER A 77 -10.54 2.07 2.84
C SER A 77 -10.47 2.47 1.38
N ILE A 78 -10.78 3.73 1.10
CA ILE A 78 -10.88 4.28 -0.26
C ILE A 78 -9.78 5.32 -0.47
N PRO A 79 -8.90 5.18 -1.48
CA PRO A 79 -7.96 6.24 -1.82
C PRO A 79 -8.66 7.56 -2.10
N LEU A 80 -8.11 8.67 -1.59
CA LEU A 80 -8.70 9.98 -1.88
C LEU A 80 -8.60 10.37 -3.37
N SER A 81 -7.64 9.79 -4.07
CA SER A 81 -7.46 9.92 -5.53
C SER A 81 -8.28 8.90 -6.34
N TYR A 82 -9.12 8.09 -5.69
CA TYR A 82 -9.90 7.08 -6.40
C TYR A 82 -10.86 7.76 -7.38
N PRO A 83 -10.90 7.36 -8.66
CA PRO A 83 -11.56 8.12 -9.72
C PRO A 83 -13.05 7.79 -9.79
N ILE A 84 -13.74 7.89 -8.65
CA ILE A 84 -15.20 7.76 -8.51
C ILE A 84 -15.75 8.94 -7.72
N LYS A 85 -16.91 9.43 -8.14
CA LYS A 85 -17.66 10.48 -7.44
C LYS A 85 -18.66 9.90 -6.44
N PHE A 86 -18.89 10.67 -5.39
CA PHE A 86 -19.81 10.37 -4.29
C PHE A 86 -20.77 11.53 -4.09
N ARG A 87 -21.95 11.26 -3.58
CA ARG A 87 -22.96 12.25 -3.17
C ARG A 87 -23.08 12.21 -1.66
N ARG A 88 -22.95 13.36 -1.01
CA ARG A 88 -23.25 13.45 0.43
C ARG A 88 -24.75 13.23 0.65
N VAL A 89 -25.10 12.39 1.61
CA VAL A 89 -26.48 12.24 2.08
C VAL A 89 -26.76 13.39 3.04
N GLU A 90 -27.69 14.26 2.68
CA GLU A 90 -28.13 15.39 3.55
C GLU A 90 -29.32 14.97 4.42
N SER A 91 -30.21 14.14 3.89
CA SER A 91 -31.33 13.55 4.62
C SER A 91 -31.76 12.24 3.95
N ARG A 92 -32.75 11.52 4.52
CA ARG A 92 -33.29 10.28 3.94
C ARG A 92 -33.78 10.45 2.49
N LEU A 93 -34.19 11.65 2.10
CA LEU A 93 -34.77 11.95 0.79
C LEU A 93 -33.91 12.90 -0.05
N LYS A 94 -32.85 13.50 0.52
CA LYS A 94 -32.03 14.52 -0.14
C LYS A 94 -30.57 14.09 -0.22
N VAL A 95 -30.07 14.04 -1.45
CA VAL A 95 -28.66 13.84 -1.78
C VAL A 95 -28.09 15.13 -2.35
N GLY A 96 -26.89 15.48 -1.92
CA GLY A 96 -26.15 16.63 -2.43
C GLY A 96 -25.52 16.38 -3.80
N HIS A 97 -24.73 17.36 -4.24
CA HIS A 97 -23.99 17.29 -5.51
C HIS A 97 -22.95 16.15 -5.53
N GLU A 98 -22.64 15.67 -6.74
CA GLU A 98 -21.62 14.65 -6.98
C GLU A 98 -20.22 15.26 -6.91
N ASP A 99 -19.37 14.72 -6.04
CA ASP A 99 -18.01 15.21 -5.87
C ASP A 99 -17.06 14.08 -5.51
N PHE A 100 -15.76 14.27 -5.72
CA PHE A 100 -14.76 13.28 -5.33
C PHE A 100 -14.60 13.23 -3.80
N MET A 101 -14.20 12.07 -3.27
CA MET A 101 -14.00 11.86 -1.84
C MET A 101 -13.04 12.91 -1.22
N TRP A 102 -11.96 13.27 -1.92
CA TRP A 102 -11.02 14.28 -1.44
C TRP A 102 -11.66 15.67 -1.27
N SER A 103 -12.62 16.03 -2.12
CA SER A 103 -13.30 17.31 -2.08
C SER A 103 -14.36 17.33 -0.99
N LEU A 104 -15.11 16.24 -0.82
CA LEU A 104 -16.05 16.07 0.28
C LEU A 104 -15.36 16.20 1.65
N LEU A 105 -14.20 15.57 1.83
CA LEU A 105 -13.38 15.65 3.06
C LEU A 105 -12.63 16.99 3.25
N ARG A 106 -12.72 17.92 2.29
CA ARG A 106 -12.31 19.32 2.45
C ARG A 106 -13.47 20.21 2.85
N LYS A 107 -14.70 19.88 2.42
CA LYS A 107 -15.90 20.69 2.64
C LYS A 107 -16.64 20.33 3.92
N PHE A 108 -16.52 19.08 4.38
CA PHE A 108 -17.32 18.56 5.47
C PHE A 108 -16.46 17.78 6.47
N ASP A 109 -16.72 18.01 7.76
CA ASP A 109 -16.08 17.27 8.84
C ASP A 109 -16.75 15.89 9.01
N PRO A 110 -15.96 14.81 9.10
CA PRO A 110 -16.46 13.49 9.50
C PRO A 110 -17.03 13.49 10.94
N PRO A 111 -18.03 12.63 11.25
CA PRO A 111 -18.58 11.62 10.36
C PRO A 111 -19.70 12.16 9.45
N PHE A 112 -19.74 11.70 8.19
CA PHE A 112 -20.85 11.99 7.26
C PHE A 112 -21.14 10.82 6.33
N GLN A 113 -22.38 10.72 5.86
CA GLN A 113 -22.80 9.65 4.95
C GLN A 113 -22.62 10.07 3.49
N VAL A 114 -22.18 9.13 2.66
CA VAL A 114 -22.11 9.26 1.21
C VAL A 114 -22.76 8.08 0.51
N GLN A 115 -23.21 8.33 -0.72
CA GLN A 115 -23.59 7.31 -1.69
C GLN A 115 -22.69 7.42 -2.90
N MET A 116 -22.44 6.33 -3.60
CA MET A 116 -21.80 6.39 -4.91
C MET A 116 -22.65 7.22 -5.88
N SER A 117 -21.98 7.91 -6.81
CA SER A 117 -22.64 8.55 -7.95
C SER A 117 -23.42 7.51 -8.76
N ARG A 118 -24.59 7.89 -9.26
CA ARG A 118 -25.39 7.03 -10.17
C ARG A 118 -24.94 7.17 -11.62
N THR A 119 -24.20 8.23 -11.94
CA THR A 119 -23.71 8.50 -13.30
C THR A 119 -22.39 7.78 -13.57
N ASP A 120 -21.67 7.38 -12.52
CA ASP A 120 -20.45 6.60 -12.62
C ASP A 120 -20.76 5.10 -12.62
N GLN A 121 -20.62 4.45 -13.78
CA GLN A 121 -20.82 2.99 -13.90
C GLN A 121 -19.71 2.16 -13.25
N ARG A 122 -18.66 2.82 -12.72
CA ARG A 122 -17.55 2.13 -12.05
C ARG A 122 -18.01 1.61 -10.70
N ARG A 123 -17.75 0.33 -10.44
CA ARG A 123 -18.01 -0.29 -9.14
C ARG A 123 -16.88 0.00 -8.16
N LEU A 124 -17.22 0.05 -6.87
CA LEU A 124 -16.23 0.07 -5.81
C LEU A 124 -15.69 -1.35 -5.65
N ASP A 125 -14.58 -1.64 -6.32
CA ASP A 125 -13.89 -2.92 -6.18
C ASP A 125 -13.13 -2.94 -4.85
N THR A 126 -13.48 -3.88 -3.95
CA THR A 126 -12.81 -4.09 -2.66
C THR A 126 -12.02 -5.40 -2.61
N GLY A 127 -11.75 -6.03 -3.77
CA GLY A 127 -10.96 -7.25 -3.88
C GLY A 127 -11.78 -8.55 -3.90
N PRO A 128 -11.13 -9.72 -3.82
CA PRO A 128 -11.74 -11.03 -4.11
C PRO A 128 -12.80 -11.52 -3.12
N CYS A 129 -12.94 -10.88 -1.95
CA CYS A 129 -14.04 -11.13 -1.01
C CYS A 129 -15.21 -10.13 -1.16
N SER A 130 -15.22 -9.29 -2.20
CA SER A 130 -16.33 -8.37 -2.44
C SER A 130 -17.60 -9.17 -2.79
N THR A 131 -18.41 -9.45 -1.78
CA THR A 131 -19.85 -9.53 -1.99
C THR A 131 -20.23 -8.17 -2.53
N THR A 132 -20.34 -8.08 -3.86
CA THR A 132 -20.80 -6.93 -4.64
C THR A 132 -21.60 -5.99 -3.75
N THR A 133 -20.99 -4.87 -3.36
CA THR A 133 -21.75 -3.78 -2.77
C THR A 133 -22.68 -3.34 -3.88
N SER A 134 -23.90 -3.85 -3.83
CA SER A 134 -24.95 -3.52 -4.77
C SER A 134 -25.11 -2.01 -4.80
N GLU A 135 -25.59 -1.51 -5.93
CA GLU A 135 -25.50 -0.15 -6.47
C GLU A 135 -25.96 1.02 -5.58
N MET A 136 -26.25 0.85 -4.29
CA MET A 136 -26.82 1.88 -3.41
C MET A 136 -26.42 1.78 -1.93
N SER A 137 -25.27 1.21 -1.57
CA SER A 137 -24.87 1.18 -0.16
C SER A 137 -24.45 2.57 0.34
N ASN A 138 -25.11 3.05 1.40
CA ASN A 138 -24.65 4.21 2.15
C ASN A 138 -23.32 3.84 2.83
N LEU A 139 -22.29 4.66 2.61
CA LEU A 139 -21.02 4.57 3.31
C LEU A 139 -20.96 5.69 4.34
N LEU A 140 -20.70 5.33 5.60
CA LEU A 140 -20.39 6.31 6.64
C LEU A 140 -18.90 6.64 6.57
N VAL A 141 -18.54 7.83 6.14
CA VAL A 141 -17.17 8.34 6.16
C VAL A 141 -16.85 8.73 7.59
N MET A 142 -15.89 8.04 8.20
CA MET A 142 -15.49 8.23 9.60
C MET A 142 -14.30 9.16 9.75
N GLY A 143 -13.47 9.27 8.71
CA GLY A 143 -12.22 10.02 8.79
C GLY A 143 -11.36 9.85 7.56
N LYS A 144 -10.15 10.39 7.66
CA LYS A 144 -9.08 10.22 6.68
C LYS A 144 -7.79 9.88 7.39
N TYR A 145 -7.01 9.00 6.81
CA TYR A 145 -5.70 8.62 7.32
C TYR A 145 -4.67 8.63 6.19
N LYS A 146 -3.40 8.59 6.57
CA LYS A 146 -2.28 8.52 5.65
C LYS A 146 -1.70 7.13 5.75
N GLU A 147 -1.77 6.43 4.64
CA GLU A 147 -1.11 5.17 4.48
C GLU A 147 0.29 5.37 3.89
N ILE A 148 1.23 4.55 4.33
CA ILE A 148 2.63 4.63 3.94
C ILE A 148 3.08 3.27 3.41
N TYR A 149 3.80 3.29 2.29
CA TYR A 149 4.35 2.12 1.62
C TYR A 149 5.83 2.32 1.35
N LEU A 150 6.61 1.25 1.42
CA LEU A 150 7.93 1.19 0.81
C LEU A 150 7.76 0.75 -0.63
N LEU A 151 8.33 1.51 -1.57
CA LEU A 151 8.33 1.16 -2.99
C LEU A 151 9.67 0.53 -3.34
N GLY A 152 9.62 -0.65 -3.96
CA GLY A 152 10.82 -1.32 -4.43
C GLY A 152 10.58 -2.41 -5.45
N ASN A 153 11.68 -2.96 -5.95
CA ASN A 153 11.67 -4.03 -6.94
C ASN A 153 12.33 -5.27 -6.35
N LEU A 154 11.78 -6.44 -6.69
CA LEU A 154 12.38 -7.71 -6.32
C LEU A 154 13.72 -7.89 -7.05
N ILE A 155 14.74 -8.34 -6.33
CA ILE A 155 16.04 -8.73 -6.88
C ILE A 155 16.07 -10.25 -7.05
N ASN A 156 16.49 -10.70 -8.22
CA ASN A 156 16.77 -12.11 -8.47
C ASN A 156 18.05 -12.52 -7.74
N GLN A 157 17.96 -13.47 -6.80
CA GLN A 157 19.11 -13.92 -6.02
C GLN A 157 20.23 -14.55 -6.84
N GLY A 158 19.90 -15.23 -7.94
CA GLY A 158 20.88 -15.92 -8.78
C GLY A 158 21.69 -14.97 -9.65
N THR A 159 21.11 -13.85 -10.06
CA THR A 159 21.75 -12.90 -10.99
C THR A 159 22.11 -11.55 -10.36
N GLY A 160 21.50 -11.21 -9.21
CA GLY A 160 21.57 -9.87 -8.64
C GLY A 160 20.87 -8.79 -9.47
N ALA A 161 20.14 -9.14 -10.53
CA ALA A 161 19.40 -8.18 -11.34
C ALA A 161 17.97 -7.96 -10.79
N LEU A 162 17.35 -6.83 -11.11
CA LEU A 162 15.92 -6.61 -10.82
C LEU A 162 15.08 -7.61 -11.63
N TYR A 163 14.20 -8.34 -10.94
CA TYR A 163 13.42 -9.43 -11.51
C TYR A 163 12.27 -8.92 -12.40
N TYR A 164 11.61 -7.82 -12.00
CA TYR A 164 10.53 -7.18 -12.75
C TYR A 164 10.66 -5.66 -12.77
N LYS A 165 10.23 -5.03 -13.87
CA LYS A 165 9.99 -3.56 -13.93
C LYS A 165 8.87 -3.11 -13.00
N GLN A 166 7.98 -4.04 -12.60
CA GLN A 166 6.85 -3.73 -11.72
C GLN A 166 7.32 -3.44 -10.29
N VAL A 167 6.90 -2.31 -9.75
CA VAL A 167 7.12 -1.93 -8.35
C VAL A 167 6.20 -2.70 -7.44
N ALA A 168 6.78 -3.31 -6.43
CA ALA A 168 6.07 -3.77 -5.25
C ALA A 168 5.90 -2.59 -4.28
N ALA A 169 4.69 -2.42 -3.78
CA ALA A 169 4.44 -1.52 -2.66
C ALA A 169 4.21 -2.36 -1.41
N ILE A 170 5.13 -2.23 -0.48
CA ILE A 170 5.16 -2.97 0.77
C ILE A 170 4.49 -2.10 1.85
N PRO A 171 3.29 -2.47 2.35
CA PRO A 171 2.58 -1.67 3.32
C PRO A 171 3.23 -1.72 4.69
N LEU A 172 3.40 -0.56 5.34
CA LEU A 172 4.06 -0.45 6.65
C LEU A 172 3.26 -1.03 7.83
N TYR A 173 1.98 -1.30 7.64
CA TYR A 173 1.10 -1.82 8.70
C TYR A 173 1.14 -3.35 8.83
N LEU A 174 1.86 -4.06 7.96
CA LEU A 174 1.94 -5.52 8.06
C LEU A 174 2.73 -5.91 9.32
N PRO A 175 2.07 -6.53 10.32
CA PRO A 175 2.61 -6.62 11.69
C PRO A 175 3.78 -7.60 11.81
N ASP A 176 3.81 -8.64 10.96
CA ASP A 176 4.72 -9.77 11.11
C ASP A 176 5.84 -9.79 10.06
N VAL A 177 5.98 -8.71 9.27
CA VAL A 177 7.05 -8.62 8.27
C VAL A 177 8.31 -8.10 8.94
N GLU A 178 9.31 -8.98 9.04
CA GLU A 178 10.65 -8.64 9.53
C GLU A 178 11.63 -8.57 8.37
N ILE A 179 12.52 -7.59 8.45
CA ILE A 179 13.50 -7.30 7.41
C ILE A 179 14.89 -7.03 7.97
N SER A 180 15.90 -7.31 7.16
CA SER A 180 17.30 -6.95 7.41
C SER A 180 17.81 -6.06 6.29
N VAL A 181 18.63 -5.07 6.66
CA VAL A 181 19.31 -4.22 5.68
C VAL A 181 20.50 -4.97 5.09
N VAL A 182 20.65 -4.91 3.77
CA VAL A 182 21.82 -5.40 3.04
C VAL A 182 22.79 -4.25 2.85
N ASP A 183 24.06 -4.47 3.20
CA ASP A 183 25.10 -3.43 3.17
C ASP A 183 26.34 -3.78 2.35
N GLY A 184 26.25 -4.83 1.55
CA GLY A 184 27.34 -5.23 0.67
C GLY A 184 27.12 -6.59 0.02
N PHE A 185 28.08 -6.97 -0.82
CA PHE A 185 28.19 -8.34 -1.29
C PHE A 185 28.76 -9.25 -0.20
N ALA A 186 28.38 -10.53 -0.21
CA ALA A 186 28.89 -11.52 0.72
C ALA A 186 30.42 -11.74 0.55
N GLU A 187 30.92 -11.63 -0.68
CA GLU A 187 32.34 -11.73 -0.99
C GLU A 187 32.92 -10.36 -1.42
N GLY A 188 33.74 -9.79 -0.53
CA GLY A 188 35.04 -9.21 -0.86
C GLY A 188 35.19 -7.95 -1.73
N ILE A 189 34.15 -7.24 -2.18
CA ILE A 189 34.36 -5.97 -2.92
C ILE A 189 33.35 -4.88 -2.54
N ASN A 190 33.65 -4.11 -1.48
CA ASN A 190 32.85 -2.95 -1.06
C ASN A 190 32.83 -1.83 -2.13
N ASP A 191 33.91 -1.64 -2.90
CA ASP A 191 34.01 -0.54 -3.88
C ASP A 191 33.01 -0.65 -5.04
N ARG A 192 32.55 -1.88 -5.33
CA ARG A 192 31.53 -2.14 -6.36
C ARG A 192 30.11 -2.02 -5.83
N TRP A 193 29.92 -1.93 -4.51
CA TRP A 193 28.59 -1.86 -3.90
C TRP A 193 27.86 -0.58 -4.30
N MET A 194 28.51 0.57 -4.14
CA MET A 194 27.89 1.86 -4.50
C MET A 194 27.59 1.93 -6.00
N LEU A 195 28.53 1.48 -6.85
CA LEU A 195 28.33 1.35 -8.29
C LEU A 195 27.13 0.45 -8.65
N TYR A 196 26.91 -0.61 -7.88
CA TYR A 196 25.77 -1.51 -8.09
C TYR A 196 24.45 -0.84 -7.67
N ILE A 197 24.41 -0.18 -6.51
CA ILE A 197 23.25 0.60 -6.07
C ILE A 197 22.90 1.70 -7.08
N ASP A 198 23.90 2.43 -7.59
CA ASP A 198 23.70 3.48 -8.59
C ASP A 198 23.10 2.93 -9.89
N LYS A 199 23.55 1.76 -10.35
CA LYS A 199 22.99 1.08 -11.52
C LYS A 199 21.54 0.66 -11.31
N LEU A 200 21.22 0.10 -10.15
CA LEU A 200 19.84 -0.25 -9.81
C LEU A 200 18.96 1.00 -9.75
N TYR A 201 19.47 2.09 -9.18
CA TYR A 201 18.74 3.35 -9.05
C TYR A 201 18.49 4.01 -10.42
N ALA A 202 19.48 4.03 -11.29
CA ALA A 202 19.34 4.54 -12.66
C ALA A 202 18.29 3.76 -13.45
N PHE A 203 18.29 2.42 -13.34
CA PHE A 203 17.26 1.58 -13.96
C PHE A 203 15.88 1.88 -13.38
N ALA A 204 15.78 1.99 -12.05
CA ALA A 204 14.54 2.32 -11.38
C ALA A 204 13.96 3.66 -11.89
N LEU A 205 14.76 4.72 -11.96
CA LEU A 205 14.28 6.03 -12.42
C LEU A 205 13.76 6.06 -13.87
N GLN A 206 14.27 5.19 -14.74
CA GLN A 206 13.90 5.15 -16.16
C GLN A 206 12.66 4.29 -16.44
N GLU A 207 12.50 3.21 -15.69
CA GLU A 207 11.59 2.12 -16.06
C GLU A 207 10.39 1.97 -15.12
N ILE A 208 10.33 2.78 -14.06
CA ILE A 208 9.35 2.64 -12.99
C ILE A 208 8.40 3.84 -12.94
N ASP A 209 7.11 3.54 -13.10
CA ASP A 209 6.06 4.46 -12.72
C ASP A 209 5.89 4.46 -11.18
N LEU A 210 6.40 5.53 -10.53
CA LEU A 210 6.23 5.75 -9.10
C LEU A 210 4.80 6.15 -8.72
N HIS A 211 3.89 6.35 -9.69
CA HIS A 211 2.48 6.61 -9.46
C HIS A 211 1.67 5.33 -9.21
N VAL A 212 2.19 4.41 -8.39
CA VAL A 212 1.45 3.21 -7.97
C VAL A 212 0.20 3.65 -7.20
N ARG A 213 -0.97 3.46 -7.81
CA ARG A 213 -2.28 3.72 -7.20
C ARG A 213 -2.86 2.40 -6.69
N HIS A 214 -2.79 2.18 -5.38
CA HIS A 214 -3.52 1.07 -4.77
C HIS A 214 -5.01 1.38 -4.76
N GLY A 215 -5.83 0.40 -5.16
CA GLY A 215 -7.29 0.50 -5.20
C GLY A 215 -7.95 0.49 -3.81
N ASN A 216 -9.27 0.29 -3.76
CA ASN A 216 -9.97 0.15 -2.48
C ASN A 216 -9.64 -1.20 -1.84
N ARG A 217 -9.84 -1.29 -0.53
CA ARG A 217 -9.68 -2.54 0.22
C ARG A 217 -10.55 -2.56 1.47
N GLU A 218 -10.84 -3.74 1.98
CA GLU A 218 -11.29 -3.91 3.35
C GLU A 218 -10.12 -3.64 4.32
N SER A 219 -10.37 -2.91 5.40
CA SER A 219 -9.43 -2.76 6.50
C SER A 219 -9.99 -3.47 7.73
N ARG A 220 -9.20 -4.33 8.37
CA ARG A 220 -9.49 -4.73 9.75
C ARG A 220 -9.06 -3.57 10.65
N GLY A 221 -9.78 -3.35 11.76
CA GLY A 221 -9.56 -2.23 12.66
C GLY A 221 -8.07 -1.97 12.91
N MET A 222 -7.66 -0.72 12.71
CA MET A 222 -6.35 -0.22 13.15
C MET A 222 -6.30 -0.17 14.67
#